data_AF-A0A951B378-F1
#
_entry.id   AF-A0A951B378-F1
#
_cell.length_a   1.000
_cell.length_b   1.000
_cell.length_c   1.000
_cell.angle_alpha   90.00
_cell.angle_beta   90.00
_cell.angle_gamma   90.00
#
_symmetry.space_group_name_H-M   'P 1'
#
loop_
_entity.id
_entity.type
_entity.pdbx_description
1 polymer ?
#
loop_
_entity_poly.entity_id
_entity_poly.type
_entity_poly.pdbx_seq_one_letter_code
_entity_poly.pdbx_strand_id
1 'polypeptide(L)'
;MGELLHILRRYRLRLPSNLAAFIKALIMCEGILQALDPQASLSDYLQPMAGKLVYHGIAGGDHAADRLRDSALDAAQLSIELPRRIDRVLGEVERGNLRVWTRVEDVDALVNRLEHMVERANVTMLAAACIVALAIVLHIYHPQEWRQWIVIFVWIALVAAVAAVVRTLLGLRKK
;
A
#
# COMPACT_ATOMS: atom_id res chain seq x y z
N MET A 1 20.00 -19.76 44.37
CA MET A 1 19.06 -18.98 43.51
C MET A 1 17.74 -18.48 44.15
N GLY A 2 17.48 -18.69 45.46
CA GLY A 2 16.20 -18.30 46.09
C GLY A 2 15.91 -16.78 46.13
N GLU A 3 16.95 -15.95 46.27
CA GLU A 3 16.80 -14.48 46.29
C GLU A 3 16.41 -13.89 44.94
N LEU A 4 16.87 -14.48 43.82
CA LEU A 4 16.55 -14.00 42.48
C LEU A 4 15.04 -14.11 42.20
N LEU A 5 14.44 -15.26 42.55
CA LEU A 5 12.99 -15.49 42.45
C LEU A 5 12.19 -14.54 43.35
N HIS A 6 12.73 -14.24 44.54
CA HIS A 6 12.11 -13.29 45.47
C HIS A 6 12.14 -11.85 44.92
N ILE A 7 13.25 -11.43 44.31
CA ILE A 7 13.39 -10.11 43.67
C ILE A 7 12.47 -9.98 42.45
N LEU A 8 12.44 -11.00 41.57
CA LEU A 8 11.58 -11.01 40.38
C LEU A 8 10.09 -10.90 40.72
N ARG A 9 9.67 -11.58 41.80
CA ARG A 9 8.28 -11.54 42.27
C ARG A 9 7.95 -10.22 42.97
N ARG A 10 8.90 -9.61 43.68
CA ARG A 10 8.73 -8.31 44.38
C ARG A 10 8.61 -7.13 43.41
N TYR A 11 9.27 -7.19 42.24
CA TYR A 11 9.25 -6.11 41.23
C TYR A 11 8.24 -6.30 40.08
N ARG A 12 7.40 -7.35 40.11
CA ARG A 12 6.37 -7.65 39.07
C ARG A 12 6.89 -7.58 37.62
N LEU A 13 8.14 -7.98 37.39
CA LEU A 13 8.69 -8.08 36.05
C LEU A 13 7.98 -9.20 35.29
N ARG A 14 7.28 -8.86 34.19
CA ARG A 14 6.76 -9.86 33.24
C ARG A 14 7.93 -10.43 32.44
N LEU A 15 8.43 -11.59 32.84
CA LEU A 15 9.49 -12.26 32.08
C LEU A 15 8.93 -12.80 30.75
N PRO A 16 9.51 -12.44 29.59
CA PRO A 16 9.19 -13.08 28.32
C PRO A 16 9.50 -14.58 28.38
N SER A 17 8.74 -15.40 27.65
CA SER A 17 8.72 -16.87 27.78
C SER A 17 10.11 -17.51 27.70
N ASN A 18 10.97 -16.95 26.85
CA ASN A 18 12.30 -17.46 26.59
C ASN A 18 13.22 -17.33 27.80
N LEU A 19 13.09 -16.26 28.59
CA LEU A 19 13.87 -16.08 29.82
C LEU A 19 13.39 -16.99 30.95
N ALA A 20 12.09 -17.28 31.02
CA ALA A 20 11.54 -18.19 32.02
C ALA A 20 12.05 -19.63 31.81
N ALA A 21 12.09 -20.09 30.55
CA ALA A 21 12.65 -21.40 30.20
C ALA A 21 14.14 -21.49 30.56
N PHE A 22 14.90 -20.42 30.29
CA PHE A 22 16.32 -20.34 30.63
C PHE A 22 16.58 -20.39 32.15
N ILE A 23 15.83 -19.62 32.93
CA ILE A 23 15.93 -19.65 34.40
C ILE A 23 15.58 -21.03 34.95
N LYS A 24 14.55 -21.69 34.39
CA LYS A 24 14.18 -23.06 34.78
C LYS A 24 15.31 -24.06 34.50
N ALA A 25 15.98 -23.96 33.36
CA ALA A 25 17.14 -24.79 33.05
C ALA A 25 18.31 -24.54 34.02
N LEU A 26 18.58 -23.29 34.37
CA LEU A 26 19.60 -22.93 35.37
C LEU A 26 19.30 -23.52 36.75
N ILE A 27 18.05 -23.40 37.22
CA ILE A 27 17.61 -23.99 38.50
C ILE A 27 17.75 -25.52 38.45
N MET A 28 17.40 -26.16 37.33
CA MET A 28 17.55 -27.60 37.17
C MET A 28 19.03 -28.02 37.19
N CYS A 29 19.91 -27.28 36.54
CA CYS A 29 21.35 -27.53 36.60
C CYS A 29 21.91 -27.35 38.02
N GLU A 30 21.50 -26.30 38.76
CA GLU A 30 21.93 -26.10 40.15
C GLU A 30 21.46 -27.26 41.05
N GLY A 31 20.23 -27.74 40.85
CA GLY A 31 19.69 -28.89 41.56
C GLY A 31 20.42 -30.20 41.25
N ILE A 32 20.83 -30.42 39.99
CA ILE A 32 21.64 -31.57 39.61
C ILE A 32 23.05 -31.47 40.19
N LEU A 33 23.64 -30.27 40.21
CA LEU A 33 24.98 -30.03 40.74
C LEU A 33 25.05 -30.26 42.25
N GLN A 34 24.06 -29.77 43.00
CA GLN A 34 23.95 -30.01 44.44
C GLN A 34 23.73 -31.48 44.80
N ALA A 35 23.08 -32.24 43.92
CA ALA A 35 22.91 -33.68 44.12
C ALA A 35 24.21 -34.48 43.89
N LEU A 36 25.18 -33.91 43.16
CA LEU A 36 26.44 -34.57 42.80
C LEU A 36 27.62 -34.11 43.67
N ASP A 37 27.70 -32.82 44.01
CA ASP A 37 28.69 -32.24 44.92
C ASP A 37 28.04 -31.13 45.78
N PRO A 38 27.85 -31.36 47.10
CA PRO A 38 27.20 -30.42 47.99
C PRO A 38 27.95 -29.09 48.22
N GLN A 39 29.25 -29.01 47.88
CA GLN A 39 30.05 -27.80 48.09
C GLN A 39 30.24 -26.97 46.81
N ALA A 40 29.85 -27.49 45.65
CA ALA A 40 29.99 -26.80 44.38
C ALA A 40 28.80 -25.85 44.13
N SER A 41 29.08 -24.56 43.93
CA SER A 41 28.07 -23.56 43.55
C SER A 41 28.09 -23.31 42.05
N LEU A 42 26.91 -23.31 41.41
CA LEU A 42 26.78 -23.08 39.96
C LEU A 42 27.29 -21.67 39.56
N SER A 43 27.26 -20.71 40.49
CA SER A 43 27.79 -19.35 40.32
C SER A 43 29.25 -19.31 39.90
N ASP A 44 30.07 -20.20 40.46
CA ASP A 44 31.53 -20.13 40.31
C ASP A 44 31.94 -20.55 38.90
N TYR A 45 31.16 -21.44 38.29
CA TYR A 45 31.32 -21.87 36.91
C TYR A 45 30.69 -20.90 35.90
N LEU A 46 29.58 -20.25 36.27
CA LEU A 46 28.86 -19.32 35.39
C LEU A 46 29.52 -17.93 35.30
N GLN A 47 30.17 -17.46 36.36
CA GLN A 47 30.79 -16.14 36.43
C GLN A 47 31.76 -15.84 35.26
N PRO A 48 32.71 -16.71 34.89
CA PRO A 48 33.59 -16.46 33.75
C PRO A 48 32.88 -16.53 32.39
N MET A 49 31.79 -17.30 32.26
CA MET A 49 31.01 -17.36 31.02
C MET A 49 30.16 -16.11 30.82
N ALA A 50 29.50 -15.62 31.88
CA ALA A 50 28.73 -14.39 31.83
C ALA A 50 29.59 -13.19 31.39
N GLY A 51 30.83 -13.11 31.89
CA GLY A 51 31.78 -12.07 31.48
C GLY A 51 32.10 -12.10 29.98
N LYS A 52 32.30 -13.30 29.40
CA LYS A 52 32.60 -13.46 27.96
C LYS A 52 31.40 -13.12 27.07
N LEU A 53 30.19 -13.51 27.46
CA LEU A 53 28.97 -13.20 26.70
C LEU A 53 28.62 -11.71 26.74
N VAL A 54 28.77 -11.07 27.90
CA VAL A 54 28.60 -9.62 28.01
C VAL A 54 29.63 -8.95 27.11
N TYR A 55 30.91 -9.30 27.23
CA TYR A 55 31.95 -8.71 26.38
C TYR A 55 31.67 -8.86 24.88
N HIS A 56 31.27 -10.04 24.40
CA HIS A 56 30.93 -10.23 22.98
C HIS A 56 29.63 -9.53 22.55
N GLY A 57 28.65 -9.40 23.45
CA GLY A 57 27.37 -8.76 23.16
C GLY A 57 27.46 -7.23 23.05
N ILE A 58 28.33 -6.60 23.83
CA ILE A 58 28.59 -5.14 23.76
C ILE A 58 29.78 -4.78 22.85
N ALA A 59 30.74 -5.68 22.63
CA ALA A 59 31.84 -5.47 21.68
C ALA A 59 31.44 -5.75 20.21
N GLY A 60 30.16 -5.54 19.86
CA GLY A 60 29.63 -5.71 18.49
C GLY A 60 30.17 -4.70 17.45
N GLY A 61 31.30 -4.04 17.71
CA GLY A 61 31.94 -3.08 16.80
C GLY A 61 32.69 -3.73 15.64
N ASP A 62 33.32 -4.89 15.83
CA ASP A 62 34.20 -5.49 14.81
C ASP A 62 33.48 -6.36 13.76
N HIS A 63 32.20 -6.70 13.97
CA HIS A 63 31.46 -7.56 13.04
C HIS A 63 30.68 -6.76 11.98
N ALA A 64 30.82 -5.44 11.94
CA ALA A 64 30.14 -4.60 10.95
C ALA A 64 30.60 -4.91 9.52
N ALA A 65 31.88 -5.23 9.33
CA ALA A 65 32.46 -5.56 8.03
C ALA A 65 31.93 -6.89 7.47
N ASP A 66 31.84 -7.93 8.29
CA ASP A 66 31.28 -9.23 7.87
C ASP A 66 29.78 -9.11 7.59
N ARG A 67 29.03 -8.37 8.41
CA ARG A 67 27.59 -8.12 8.15
C ARG A 67 27.36 -7.36 6.85
N LEU A 68 28.21 -6.38 6.54
CA LEU A 68 28.16 -5.65 5.27
C LEU A 68 28.49 -6.56 4.08
N ARG A 69 29.48 -7.45 4.24
CA ARG A 69 29.85 -8.43 3.21
C ARG A 69 28.72 -9.41 2.93
N ASP A 70 28.11 -9.96 3.97
CA ASP A 70 26.96 -10.87 3.82
C ASP A 70 25.78 -10.16 3.18
N SER A 71 25.46 -8.94 3.62
CA SER A 71 24.39 -8.13 3.01
C SER A 71 24.67 -7.79 1.54
N ALA A 72 25.93 -7.56 1.17
CA ALA A 72 26.33 -7.30 -0.22
C ALA A 72 26.22 -8.56 -1.11
N LEU A 73 26.56 -9.73 -0.56
CA LEU A 73 26.37 -11.02 -1.26
C LEU A 73 24.88 -11.31 -1.48
N ASP A 74 24.04 -11.06 -0.48
CA ASP A 74 22.59 -11.22 -0.61
C ASP A 74 22.01 -10.26 -1.65
N ALA A 75 22.45 -9.00 -1.68
CA ALA A 75 22.04 -8.01 -2.69
C ALA A 75 22.49 -8.40 -4.11
N ALA A 76 23.68 -8.99 -4.25
CA ALA A 76 24.18 -9.49 -5.53
C ALA A 76 23.35 -10.69 -6.02
N GLN A 77 22.99 -11.62 -5.13
CA GLN A 77 22.13 -12.75 -5.48
C GLN A 77 20.72 -12.30 -5.89
N LEU A 78 20.13 -11.35 -5.16
CA LEU A 78 18.84 -10.73 -5.51
C LEU A 78 18.88 -10.09 -6.91
N SER A 79 19.98 -9.41 -7.25
CA SER A 79 20.17 -8.76 -8.55
C SER A 79 20.23 -9.76 -9.72
N ILE A 80 20.70 -10.98 -9.48
CA ILE A 80 20.75 -12.05 -10.49
C ILE A 80 19.37 -12.71 -10.67
N GLU A 81 18.57 -12.82 -9.61
CA GLU A 81 17.24 -13.43 -9.68
C GLU A 81 16.14 -12.48 -10.15
N LEU A 82 16.27 -11.19 -9.88
CA LEU A 82 15.34 -10.13 -10.27
C LEU A 82 14.98 -10.13 -11.76
N PRO A 83 15.94 -10.10 -12.71
CA PRO A 83 15.63 -10.07 -14.13
C PRO A 83 14.84 -11.32 -14.55
N ARG A 84 15.17 -12.50 -14.03
CA ARG A 84 14.42 -13.73 -14.31
C ARG A 84 12.97 -13.69 -13.82
N ARG A 85 12.69 -12.99 -12.72
CA ARG A 85 11.33 -12.78 -12.22
C ARG A 85 10.57 -11.79 -13.11
N ILE A 86 11.22 -10.73 -13.58
CA ILE A 86 10.64 -9.75 -14.50
C ILE A 86 10.29 -10.42 -15.84
N ASP A 87 11.20 -11.18 -16.42
CA ASP A 87 10.96 -11.89 -17.70
C ASP A 87 9.80 -12.88 -17.59
N ARG A 88 9.66 -13.56 -16.44
CA ARG A 88 8.54 -14.46 -16.20
C ARG A 88 7.21 -13.70 -16.16
N VAL A 89 7.16 -12.56 -15.48
CA VAL A 89 5.95 -11.72 -15.42
C VAL A 89 5.63 -11.16 -16.81
N LEU A 90 6.61 -10.61 -17.53
CA LEU A 90 6.43 -10.13 -18.90
C LEU A 90 5.92 -11.23 -19.83
N GLY A 91 6.49 -12.44 -19.73
CA GLY A 91 6.05 -13.57 -20.54
C GLY A 91 4.62 -14.03 -20.23
N GLU A 92 4.13 -13.87 -19.00
CA GLU A 92 2.72 -14.13 -18.66
C GLU A 92 1.78 -12.99 -19.15
N VAL A 93 2.28 -11.74 -19.19
CA VAL A 93 1.56 -10.59 -19.79
C VAL A 93 1.41 -10.79 -21.31
N GLU A 94 2.49 -11.12 -22.01
CA GLU A 94 2.49 -11.33 -23.47
C GLU A 94 1.58 -12.48 -23.90
N ARG A 95 1.50 -13.54 -23.08
CA ARG A 95 0.62 -14.69 -23.34
C ARG A 95 -0.85 -14.41 -23.02
N GLY A 96 -1.19 -13.20 -22.56
CA GLY A 96 -2.55 -12.83 -22.16
C GLY A 96 -3.10 -13.66 -20.99
N ASN A 97 -2.23 -14.41 -20.31
CA ASN A 97 -2.60 -15.35 -19.25
C ASN A 97 -2.49 -14.73 -17.86
N LEU A 98 -2.30 -13.40 -17.81
CA LEU A 98 -2.33 -12.59 -16.61
C LEU A 98 -3.76 -12.57 -16.04
N ARG A 99 -4.18 -13.69 -15.44
CA ARG A 99 -5.32 -13.75 -14.53
C ARG A 99 -4.90 -13.08 -13.24
N VAL A 100 -4.86 -11.75 -13.27
CA VAL A 100 -4.78 -10.95 -12.06
C VAL A 100 -6.07 -11.23 -11.31
N TRP A 101 -5.98 -11.99 -10.22
CA TRP A 101 -7.03 -12.04 -9.21
C TRP A 101 -7.08 -10.70 -8.46
N THR A 102 -7.12 -9.60 -9.21
CA THR A 102 -7.54 -8.32 -8.68
C THR A 102 -9.03 -8.44 -8.56
N ARG A 103 -9.54 -8.04 -7.41
CA ARG A 103 -10.95 -7.99 -7.13
C ARG A 103 -11.61 -7.17 -8.26
N VAL A 104 -12.34 -7.86 -9.14
CA VAL A 104 -12.82 -7.35 -10.44
C VAL A 104 -13.69 -6.09 -10.30
N GLU A 105 -14.13 -5.78 -9.08
CA GLU A 105 -14.84 -4.56 -8.72
C GLU A 105 -14.18 -3.24 -9.18
N ASP A 106 -12.84 -3.13 -9.24
CA ASP A 106 -12.19 -1.84 -9.60
C ASP A 106 -12.04 -1.62 -11.11
N VAL A 107 -11.91 -2.67 -11.92
CA VAL A 107 -11.73 -2.52 -13.37
C VAL A 107 -13.07 -2.15 -14.01
N ASP A 108 -14.15 -2.80 -13.61
CA ASP A 108 -15.50 -2.48 -14.08
C ASP A 108 -15.91 -1.06 -13.68
N ALA A 109 -15.52 -0.62 -12.48
CA ALA A 109 -15.73 0.76 -12.04
C ALA A 109 -14.94 1.78 -12.89
N LEU A 110 -13.72 1.44 -13.33
CA LEU A 110 -12.91 2.28 -14.21
C LEU A 110 -13.52 2.36 -15.61
N VAL A 111 -13.95 1.23 -16.17
CA VAL A 111 -14.62 1.15 -17.48
C VAL A 111 -15.90 1.96 -17.47
N ASN A 112 -16.74 1.79 -16.45
CA ASN A 112 -18.00 2.54 -16.33
C ASN A 112 -17.77 4.06 -16.22
N ARG A 113 -16.71 4.49 -15.50
CA ARG A 113 -16.30 5.91 -15.46
C ARG A 113 -15.87 6.43 -16.82
N LEU A 114 -15.12 5.64 -17.59
CA LEU A 114 -14.71 6.02 -18.95
C LEU A 114 -15.91 6.12 -19.89
N GLU A 115 -16.84 5.17 -19.83
CA GLU A 115 -18.08 5.22 -20.62
C GLU A 115 -18.88 6.49 -20.32
N HIS A 116 -19.02 6.86 -19.04
CA HIS A 116 -19.71 8.09 -18.65
C HIS A 116 -18.99 9.36 -19.11
N MET A 117 -17.65 9.35 -19.15
CA MET A 117 -16.86 10.47 -19.70
C MET A 117 -17.08 10.63 -21.20
N VAL A 118 -17.10 9.51 -21.94
CA VAL A 118 -17.32 9.51 -23.40
C VAL A 118 -18.74 9.97 -23.74
N GLU A 119 -19.75 9.47 -23.03
CA GLU A 119 -21.14 9.89 -23.22
C GLU A 119 -21.30 11.39 -22.99
N ARG A 120 -20.71 11.91 -21.90
CA ARG A 120 -20.73 13.34 -21.61
C ARG A 120 -20.01 14.16 -22.67
N ALA A 121 -18.85 13.69 -23.15
CA ALA A 121 -18.12 14.37 -24.22
C ALA A 121 -18.96 14.46 -25.50
N ASN A 122 -19.62 13.37 -25.91
CA ASN A 122 -20.46 13.34 -27.09
C ASN A 122 -21.65 14.32 -26.99
N VAL A 123 -22.34 14.35 -25.85
CA VAL A 123 -23.44 15.30 -25.60
C VAL A 123 -22.95 16.75 -25.69
N THR A 124 -21.79 17.08 -25.12
CA THR A 124 -21.22 18.44 -25.21
C THR A 124 -20.80 18.80 -26.63
N MET A 125 -20.26 17.85 -27.40
CA MET A 125 -19.86 18.07 -28.79
C MET A 125 -21.07 18.33 -29.70
N LEU A 126 -22.15 17.56 -29.55
CA LEU A 126 -23.41 17.80 -30.25
C LEU A 126 -24.02 19.15 -29.89
N ALA A 127 -24.01 19.52 -28.60
CA ALA A 127 -24.49 20.83 -28.16
C ALA A 127 -23.68 21.98 -28.79
N ALA A 128 -22.35 21.88 -28.79
CA ALA A 128 -21.48 22.87 -29.44
C ALA A 128 -21.74 22.96 -30.94
N ALA A 129 -21.89 21.83 -31.63
CA ALA A 129 -22.22 21.79 -33.05
C ALA A 129 -23.56 22.46 -33.36
N CYS A 130 -24.60 22.22 -32.54
CA CYS A 130 -25.90 22.88 -32.67
C CYS A 130 -25.81 24.39 -32.47
N ILE A 131 -25.03 24.85 -31.48
CA ILE A 131 -24.81 26.29 -31.23
C ILE A 131 -24.14 26.94 -32.44
N VAL A 132 -23.11 26.32 -32.98
CA VAL A 132 -22.39 26.83 -34.16
C VAL A 132 -23.29 26.83 -35.40
N ALA A 133 -24.04 25.75 -35.64
CA ALA A 133 -24.99 25.68 -36.75
C ALA A 133 -26.06 26.79 -36.67
N LEU A 134 -26.62 27.03 -35.48
CA LEU A 134 -27.60 28.09 -35.26
C LEU A 134 -27.00 29.49 -35.49
N ALA A 135 -25.76 29.71 -35.02
CA ALA A 135 -25.05 30.97 -35.24
C ALA A 135 -24.80 31.25 -36.73
N ILE A 136 -24.43 30.21 -37.51
CA ILE A 136 -24.21 30.33 -38.95
C ILE A 136 -25.53 30.64 -39.67
N VAL A 137 -26.61 29.92 -39.34
CA VAL A 137 -27.95 30.16 -39.94
C VAL A 137 -28.41 31.59 -39.68
N LEU A 138 -28.24 32.08 -38.44
CA LEU A 138 -28.55 33.46 -38.08
C LEU A 138 -27.73 34.49 -38.86
N HIS A 139 -26.47 34.18 -39.15
CA HIS A 139 -25.59 35.09 -39.86
C HIS A 139 -25.94 35.18 -41.36
N ILE A 140 -26.38 34.07 -41.97
CA ILE A 140 -26.68 34.00 -43.40
C ILE A 140 -28.10 34.53 -43.71
N TYR A 141 -29.07 34.32 -42.81
CA TYR A 141 -30.46 34.69 -43.05
C TYR A 141 -30.76 36.13 -42.57
N HIS A 142 -30.77 37.10 -43.49
CA HIS A 142 -31.24 38.48 -43.27
C HIS A 142 -32.60 38.75 -43.94
N PRO A 143 -33.76 38.35 -43.36
CA PRO A 143 -35.08 38.74 -43.88
C PRO A 143 -35.53 40.08 -43.26
N GLN A 144 -35.71 41.09 -44.12
CA GLN A 144 -35.89 42.50 -43.75
C GLN A 144 -37.24 42.86 -43.10
N GLU A 145 -38.27 42.01 -43.22
CA GLU A 145 -39.64 42.33 -42.79
C GLU A 145 -40.08 41.63 -41.49
N TRP A 146 -39.55 40.44 -41.16
CA TRP A 146 -39.97 39.62 -40.00
C TRP A 146 -38.89 39.49 -38.91
N ARG A 147 -37.95 40.45 -38.88
CA ARG A 147 -36.72 40.42 -38.08
C ARG A 147 -36.95 40.23 -36.57
N GLN A 148 -38.00 40.81 -35.98
CA GLN A 148 -38.21 40.73 -34.53
C GLN A 148 -38.73 39.36 -34.08
N TRP A 149 -39.67 38.75 -34.82
CA TRP A 149 -40.27 37.48 -34.43
C TRP A 149 -39.30 36.30 -34.58
N ILE A 150 -38.51 36.25 -35.67
CA ILE A 150 -37.51 35.20 -35.86
C ILE A 150 -36.40 35.29 -34.80
N VAL A 151 -35.93 36.50 -34.49
CA VAL A 151 -34.90 36.69 -33.46
C VAL A 151 -35.40 36.24 -32.09
N ILE A 152 -36.66 36.49 -31.74
CA ILE A 152 -37.27 35.99 -30.48
C ILE A 152 -37.32 34.46 -30.46
N PHE A 153 -37.78 33.81 -31.54
CA PHE A 153 -37.83 32.35 -31.62
C PHE A 153 -36.45 31.71 -31.50
N VAL A 154 -35.43 32.34 -32.09
CA VAL A 154 -34.06 31.84 -32.01
C VAL A 154 -33.46 32.06 -30.62
N TRP A 155 -33.72 33.21 -29.97
CA TRP A 155 -33.33 33.40 -28.57
C TRP A 155 -34.00 32.39 -27.65
N ILE A 156 -35.28 32.06 -27.88
CA ILE A 156 -35.99 31.01 -27.13
C ILE A 156 -35.34 29.65 -27.37
N ALA A 157 -35.02 29.30 -28.63
CA ALA A 157 -34.36 28.03 -28.96
C ALA A 157 -32.96 27.93 -28.32
N LEU A 158 -32.20 29.03 -28.32
CA LEU A 158 -30.88 29.10 -27.70
C LEU A 158 -30.98 28.94 -26.18
N VAL A 159 -31.91 29.65 -25.53
CA VAL A 159 -32.16 29.52 -24.09
C VAL A 159 -32.63 28.10 -23.73
N ALA A 160 -33.48 27.49 -24.54
CA ALA A 160 -33.93 26.12 -24.35
C ALA A 160 -32.78 25.11 -24.49
N ALA A 161 -31.90 25.29 -25.48
CA ALA A 161 -30.71 24.45 -25.66
C ALA A 161 -29.74 24.57 -24.47
N VAL A 162 -29.47 25.81 -24.01
CA VAL A 162 -28.64 26.06 -22.83
C VAL A 162 -29.28 25.44 -21.58
N ALA A 163 -30.59 25.60 -21.39
CA ALA A 163 -31.30 25.00 -20.26
C ALA A 163 -31.26 23.46 -20.29
N ALA A 164 -31.37 22.84 -21.46
CA ALA A 164 -31.25 21.38 -21.61
C ALA A 164 -29.85 20.86 -21.23
N VAL A 165 -28.80 21.58 -21.64
CA VAL A 165 -27.40 21.27 -21.30
C VAL A 165 -27.15 21.47 -19.79
N VAL A 166 -27.65 22.55 -19.21
CA VAL A 166 -27.52 22.79 -17.77
C VAL A 166 -28.28 21.73 -16.96
N ARG A 167 -29.45 21.30 -17.43
CA ARG A 167 -30.23 20.23 -16.80
C ARG A 167 -29.51 18.88 -16.86
N THR A 168 -28.91 18.51 -17.99
CA THR A 168 -28.11 17.26 -18.09
C THR A 168 -26.85 17.33 -17.24
N LEU A 169 -26.21 18.49 -17.12
CA LEU A 169 -25.07 18.70 -16.22
C LEU A 169 -25.44 18.63 -14.73
N LEU A 170 -26.59 19.20 -14.32
CA LEU A 170 -27.07 19.14 -12.94
C LEU A 170 -27.66 17.78 -12.56
N GLY A 171 -28.20 17.04 -13.53
CA GLY A 171 -28.70 15.67 -13.35
C GLY A 171 -27.62 14.66 -12.96
N LEU A 172 -26.37 14.90 -13.36
CA LEU A 172 -25.21 14.07 -13.02
C LEU A 172 -24.62 14.35 -11.63
N ARG A 173 -25.13 15.34 -10.88
CA ARG A 173 -24.66 15.67 -9.51
C ARG A 173 -25.53 15.07 -8.39
N LYS A 174 -26.58 14.32 -8.74
CA LYS A 174 -27.54 13.74 -7.78
C LYS A 174 -27.57 12.21 -7.74
N LYS A 175 -26.67 11.53 -8.45
CA LYS A 175 -26.36 10.10 -8.26
C LYS A 175 -24.90 9.98 -7.83
#